data_AF-A0A965LKE7-F1
#
_entry.id   AF-A0A965LKE7-F1
#
_cell.length_a   1.000
_cell.length_b   1.000
_cell.length_c   1.000
_cell.angle_alpha   90.00
_cell.angle_beta   90.00
_cell.angle_gamma   90.00
#
_symmetry.space_group_name_H-M   'P 1'
#
loop_
_entity.id
_entity.type
_entity.pdbx_description
1 polymer ?
#
loop_
_entity_poly.entity_id
_entity_poly.type
_entity_poly.pdbx_seq_one_letter_code
_entity_poly.pdbx_strand_id
1 'polypeptide(L)'
;MAENTQMSNVFERLLKDRIIWLGDDVRDDNANEICAKMLLLAAEDSTKDIFLYINSPGGSITAGMAIYDTMQYVPNDVVTVG
;
A
#
# COMPACT_ATOMS: atom_id res chain seq x y z
N MET A 1 -20.46 3.76 -14.42
CA MET A 1 -19.12 4.36 -14.58
C MET A 1 -18.88 5.60 -13.71
N ALA A 2 -19.88 6.15 -12.99
CA ALA A 2 -19.71 7.32 -12.12
C ALA A 2 -19.29 7.01 -10.65
N GLU A 3 -19.46 5.77 -10.18
CA GLU A 3 -19.14 5.38 -8.79
C GLU A 3 -17.63 5.30 -8.50
N ASN A 4 -16.80 5.02 -9.52
CA ASN A 4 -15.39 4.72 -9.31
C ASN A 4 -14.49 5.97 -9.17
N THR A 5 -14.94 7.14 -9.64
CA THR A 5 -14.17 8.40 -9.59
C THR A 5 -14.13 9.00 -8.18
N GLN A 6 -15.21 8.84 -7.41
CA GLN A 6 -15.28 9.40 -6.06
C GLN A 6 -14.48 8.57 -5.06
N MET A 7 -14.48 7.24 -5.22
CA MET A 7 -13.71 6.33 -4.39
C MET A 7 -12.20 6.40 -4.69
N SER A 8 -11.81 6.51 -5.97
CA SER A 8 -10.42 6.79 -6.35
C SER A 8 -9.91 8.10 -5.76
N ASN A 9 -10.72 9.17 -5.78
CA ASN A 9 -10.36 10.45 -5.14
C ASN A 9 -10.06 10.31 -3.63
N VAL A 10 -10.75 9.43 -2.91
CA VAL A 10 -10.50 9.20 -1.47
C VAL A 10 -9.17 8.47 -1.27
N PHE A 11 -8.93 7.37 -1.98
CA PHE A 11 -7.68 6.61 -1.85
C PHE A 11 -6.45 7.41 -2.31
N GLU A 12 -6.58 8.23 -3.36
CA GLU A 12 -5.52 9.16 -3.76
C GLU A 12 -5.25 10.22 -2.69
N ARG A 13 -6.30 10.68 -1.99
CA ARG A 13 -6.13 11.62 -0.88
C ARG A 13 -5.40 10.97 0.29
N LEU A 14 -5.78 9.74 0.66
CA LEU A 14 -5.09 8.97 1.69
C LEU A 14 -3.63 8.71 1.32
N LEU A 15 -3.33 8.42 0.06
CA LEU A 15 -1.97 8.21 -0.40
C LEU A 15 -1.11 9.47 -0.21
N LYS A 16 -1.66 10.68 -0.45
CA LYS A 16 -0.96 11.94 -0.16
C LYS A 16 -0.64 12.13 1.33
N ASP A 17 -1.48 11.56 2.19
CA ASP A 17 -1.25 11.49 3.65
C ASP A 17 -0.43 10.24 4.04
N ARG A 18 0.20 9.57 3.06
CA ARG A 18 1.08 8.38 3.19
C ARG A 18 0.38 7.13 3.73
N ILE A 19 -0.91 7.00 3.46
CA ILE A 19 -1.73 5.86 3.86
C ILE A 19 -1.99 4.97 2.64
N ILE A 20 -1.61 3.70 2.74
CA ILE A 20 -1.87 2.65 1.75
C ILE A 20 -2.88 1.66 2.35
N TRP A 21 -3.88 1.26 1.54
CA TRP A 21 -4.94 0.36 1.97
C TRP A 21 -4.85 -1.01 1.29
N LEU A 22 -4.80 -2.08 2.10
CA LEU A 22 -4.95 -3.46 1.68
C LEU A 22 -6.26 -4.00 2.26
N GLY A 23 -7.34 -3.92 1.48
CA GLY A 23 -8.71 -4.20 1.94
C GLY A 23 -9.36 -5.44 1.34
N ASP A 24 -8.59 -6.26 0.62
CA ASP A 24 -9.08 -7.40 -0.17
C ASP A 24 -8.03 -8.53 -0.12
N ASP A 25 -8.32 -9.68 -0.72
CA ASP A 25 -7.41 -10.81 -0.83
C ASP A 25 -6.09 -10.39 -1.47
N VAL A 26 -4.97 -10.91 -0.96
CA VAL A 26 -3.63 -10.61 -1.49
C VAL A 26 -3.41 -11.34 -2.82
N ARG A 27 -3.19 -10.60 -3.90
CA ARG A 27 -3.01 -11.08 -5.27
C ARG A 27 -1.85 -10.35 -5.93
N ASP A 28 -1.34 -10.87 -7.04
CA ASP A 28 -0.17 -10.27 -7.69
C ASP A 28 -0.43 -8.84 -8.19
N ASP A 29 -1.64 -8.54 -8.65
CA ASP A 29 -2.03 -7.21 -9.13
C ASP A 29 -2.03 -6.17 -8.02
N ASN A 30 -2.75 -6.42 -6.93
CA ASN A 30 -2.84 -5.47 -5.82
C ASN A 30 -1.52 -5.39 -5.01
N ALA A 31 -0.76 -6.47 -4.91
CA ALA A 31 0.57 -6.45 -4.30
C ALA A 31 1.53 -5.56 -5.08
N ASN A 32 1.55 -5.68 -6.42
CA ASN A 32 2.36 -4.81 -7.27
C ASN A 32 1.97 -3.33 -7.11
N GLU A 33 0.67 -3.02 -7.02
CA GLU A 33 0.23 -1.66 -6.75
C GLU A 33 0.69 -1.14 -5.37
N ILE A 34 0.60 -1.95 -4.33
CA ILE A 34 1.05 -1.60 -2.98
C ILE A 34 2.55 -1.33 -2.97
N CYS A 35 3.34 -2.19 -3.60
CA CYS A 35 4.79 -2.02 -3.71
C CYS A 35 5.13 -0.73 -4.46
N ALA A 36 4.46 -0.46 -5.59
CA ALA A 36 4.66 0.77 -6.34
C ALA A 36 4.32 2.02 -5.52
N LYS A 37 3.23 2.00 -4.74
CA LYS A 37 2.85 3.09 -3.83
C LYS A 37 3.90 3.32 -2.74
N MET A 38 4.45 2.25 -2.13
CA MET A 38 5.53 2.37 -1.14
C MET A 38 6.79 3.02 -1.73
N LEU A 39 7.22 2.56 -2.92
CA LEU A 39 8.39 3.11 -3.61
C LEU A 39 8.18 4.58 -3.98
N LEU A 40 6.97 4.96 -4.41
CA LEU A 40 6.63 6.35 -4.70
C LEU A 40 6.74 7.22 -3.45
N LEU A 41 6.14 6.80 -2.34
CA LEU A 41 6.19 7.53 -1.08
C LEU A 41 7.62 7.65 -0.52
N ALA A 42 8.44 6.61 -0.70
CA ALA A 42 9.85 6.61 -0.32
C ALA A 42 10.68 7.58 -1.16
N ALA A 43 10.38 7.69 -2.46
CA ALA A 43 11.04 8.64 -3.36
C ALA A 43 10.62 10.09 -3.07
N GLU A 44 9.38 10.33 -2.65
CA GLU A 44 8.88 11.65 -2.26
C GLU A 44 9.50 12.14 -0.94
N ASP A 45 9.58 11.26 0.06
CA ASP A 45 10.19 11.54 1.35
C ASP A 45 10.63 10.23 2.01
N SER A 46 11.93 10.00 2.08
CA SER A 46 12.53 8.77 2.60
C SER A 46 12.58 8.70 4.14
N THR A 47 12.13 9.75 4.83
CA THR A 47 12.25 9.86 6.30
C THR A 47 10.91 9.77 7.02
N LYS A 48 9.81 10.06 6.33
CA LYS A 48 8.46 9.99 6.91
C LYS A 48 7.90 8.59 6.85
N ASP A 49 7.22 8.20 7.91
CA ASP A 49 6.55 6.91 8.03
C ASP A 49 5.53 6.68 6.91
N ILE A 50 5.29 5.41 6.59
CA ILE A 50 4.25 4.96 5.67
C ILE A 50 3.28 4.11 6.47
N PHE A 51 1.98 4.41 6.38
CA PHE A 51 0.96 3.67 7.09
C PHE A 51 0.30 2.66 6.16
N LEU A 52 0.44 1.37 6.46
CA LEU A 52 -0.22 0.29 5.74
C LEU A 52 -1.40 -0.22 6.56
N TYR A 53 -2.61 0.11 6.11
CA TYR A 53 -3.86 -0.38 6.71
C TYR A 53 -4.22 -1.72 6.10
N ILE A 54 -4.39 -2.75 6.94
CA ILE A 54 -4.57 -4.14 6.54
C ILE A 54 -5.92 -4.64 7.06
N ASN A 55 -6.83 -4.89 6.14
CA ASN A 55 -8.06 -5.63 6.36
C ASN A 55 -8.20 -6.66 5.23
N SER A 56 -7.43 -7.74 5.33
CA SER A 56 -7.35 -8.78 4.31
C SER A 56 -7.47 -10.15 4.97
N PRO A 57 -8.19 -11.11 4.37
CA PRO A 57 -8.23 -12.49 4.84
C PRO A 57 -6.96 -13.28 4.45
N GLY A 58 -5.98 -12.64 3.79
CA GLY A 58 -4.77 -13.27 3.26
C GLY A 58 -4.85 -13.52 1.75
N GLY A 59 -4.06 -14.45 1.23
CA GLY A 59 -4.06 -14.75 -0.20
C GLY A 59 -2.76 -15.42 -0.67
N SER A 60 -2.26 -14.99 -1.82
CA SER A 60 -1.02 -15.48 -2.42
C SER A 60 0.18 -15.18 -1.51
N ILE A 61 0.91 -16.24 -1.13
CA ILE A 61 2.11 -16.12 -0.29
C ILE A 61 3.19 -15.33 -1.03
N THR A 62 3.40 -15.58 -2.32
CA THR A 62 4.43 -14.88 -3.10
C THR A 62 4.11 -13.40 -3.27
N ALA A 63 2.83 -13.05 -3.46
CA ALA A 63 2.38 -11.67 -3.49
C ALA A 63 2.57 -10.97 -2.13
N GLY A 64 2.25 -11.66 -1.04
CA GLY A 64 2.50 -11.18 0.31
C GLY A 64 3.99 -10.96 0.59
N MET A 65 4.85 -11.87 0.13
CA MET A 65 6.31 -11.72 0.24
C MET A 65 6.82 -10.52 -0.56
N ALA A 66 6.26 -10.22 -1.74
CA ALA A 66 6.65 -9.03 -2.49
C ALA A 66 6.36 -7.74 -1.71
N ILE A 67 5.20 -7.67 -1.04
CA ILE A 67 4.85 -6.55 -0.15
C ILE A 67 5.85 -6.48 1.01
N TYR A 68 6.08 -7.61 1.69
CA TYR A 68 6.98 -7.70 2.84
C TYR A 68 8.41 -7.27 2.49
N ASP A 69 8.98 -7.80 1.40
CA ASP A 69 10.32 -7.46 0.95
C ASP A 69 10.42 -5.98 0.57
N THR A 70 9.36 -5.41 -0.01
CA THR A 70 9.31 -3.98 -0.31
C THR A 70 9.28 -3.13 0.97
N MET A 71 8.56 -3.57 2.01
CA MET A 71 8.58 -2.91 3.32
C MET A 71 9.97 -2.90 3.95
N GLN A 72 10.75 -3.98 3.77
CA GLN A 72 12.14 -4.05 4.25
C GLN A 72 13.12 -3.27 3.38
N TYR A 73 12.80 -3.08 2.10
CA TYR A 73 13.65 -2.39 1.14
C TYR A 73 13.55 -0.87 1.25
N VAL A 74 12.35 -0.31 1.46
CA VAL A 74 12.20 1.14 1.60
C VAL A 74 12.86 1.63 2.90
N PRO A 75 13.51 2.81 2.89
CA PRO A 75 14.17 3.36 4.08
C PRO A 75 13.19 3.87 5.14
N ASN A 76 11.91 3.99 4.79
CA ASN A 76 10.85 4.49 5.64
C ASN A 76 10.44 3.44 6.68
N ASP A 77 10.02 3.89 7.87
CA ASP A 77 9.30 3.01 8.78
C ASP A 77 7.90 2.72 8.22
N VAL A 78 7.56 1.44 8.09
CA VAL A 78 6.25 1.01 7.59
C VAL A 78 5.40 0.54 8.77
N VAL A 79 4.47 1.38 9.17
CA VAL A 79 3.57 1.13 10.30
C VAL A 79 2.35 0.36 9.80
N THR A 80 2.13 -0.84 10.32
CA THR A 80 0.94 -1.64 10.02
C THR A 80 -0.20 -1.35 10.99
N VAL A 81 -1.40 -1.12 10.48
CA VAL A 81 -2.62 -0.91 11.27
C VAL A 81 -3.67 -1.94 10.84
N GLY A 82 -4.30 -2.64 11.78
CA GLY A 82 -5.30 -3.69 11.52
C GLY A 82 -6.42 -3.69 12.54
#